data_AF-A0A843ISU0-F1
#
_entry.id   AF-A0A843ISU0-F1
#
_cell.length_a   1.000
_cell.length_b   1.000
_cell.length_c   1.000
_cell.angle_alpha   90.00
_cell.angle_beta   90.00
_cell.angle_gamma   90.00
#
_symmetry.space_group_name_H-M   'P 1'
#
loop_
_entity.id
_entity.type
_entity.pdbx_description
1 polymer ?
#
loop_
_entity_poly.entity_id
_entity_poly.type
_entity_poly.pdbx_seq_one_letter_code
_entity_poly.pdbx_strand_id
1 'polypeptide(L)'
;MWLVFAACSAIFAGVTSILAKCGLQKVDSTVATAYRTIVALIFAWAIVMAGGTYVQIGSIDSRTWTFLILSGLATGASWLCYFKALQIGNVNKVVPVDKSSTVLGILLAVVLLGESLTVPGAAGAILILVGTMLMIERKDVEEMDDGGSSWLLFAIGSAVFAALTSIL
;
A
#
# COMPACT_ATOMS: atom_id res chain seq x y z
N MET A 1 14.91 -17.71 2.15
CA MET A 1 13.47 -18.07 2.21
C MET A 1 12.56 -16.84 2.22
N TRP A 2 12.82 -15.79 3.02
CA TRP A 2 12.02 -14.55 3.00
C TRP A 2 11.97 -13.84 1.62
N LEU A 3 13.07 -13.86 0.87
CA LEU A 3 13.17 -13.24 -0.46
C LEU A 3 12.15 -13.80 -1.47
N VAL A 4 11.85 -15.10 -1.39
CA VAL A 4 10.86 -15.76 -2.28
C VAL A 4 9.45 -15.27 -1.97
N PHE A 5 9.10 -15.16 -0.68
CA PHE A 5 7.81 -14.61 -0.27
C PHE A 5 7.67 -13.13 -0.64
N ALA A 6 8.75 -12.34 -0.52
CA ALA A 6 8.77 -10.95 -0.95
C ALA A 6 8.58 -10.81 -2.47
N ALA A 7 9.25 -11.64 -3.27
CA ALA A 7 9.10 -11.67 -4.72
C ALA A 7 7.68 -12.06 -5.15
N CYS A 8 7.10 -13.10 -4.53
CA CYS A 8 5.70 -13.46 -4.75
C CYS A 8 4.76 -12.29 -4.41
N SER A 9 4.96 -11.63 -3.27
CA SER A 9 4.16 -10.47 -2.86
C SER A 9 4.21 -9.33 -3.90
N ALA A 10 5.39 -9.04 -4.45
CA ALA A 10 5.55 -8.04 -5.50
C ALA A 10 4.74 -8.38 -6.76
N ILE A 11 4.74 -9.65 -7.19
CA ILE A 11 3.94 -10.12 -8.34
C ILE A 11 2.43 -9.95 -8.04
N PHE A 12 1.96 -10.40 -6.88
CA PHE A 12 0.56 -10.28 -6.49
C PHE A 12 0.11 -8.81 -6.33
N ALA A 13 1.00 -7.93 -5.89
CA ALA A 13 0.74 -6.49 -5.79
C ALA A 13 0.54 -5.85 -7.18
N GLY A 14 1.36 -6.24 -8.16
CA GLY A 14 1.20 -5.80 -9.55
C GLY A 14 -0.12 -6.26 -10.16
N VAL A 15 -0.42 -7.56 -10.06
CA VAL A 15 -1.69 -8.14 -10.53
C VAL A 15 -2.88 -7.46 -9.85
N THR A 16 -2.82 -7.26 -8.53
CA THR A 16 -3.84 -6.55 -7.76
C THR A 16 -4.13 -5.16 -8.33
N SER A 17 -3.10 -4.40 -8.68
CA SER A 17 -3.26 -3.01 -9.14
C SER A 17 -3.96 -2.94 -10.49
N ILE A 18 -3.64 -3.88 -11.40
CA ILE A 18 -4.29 -4.00 -12.71
C ILE A 18 -5.75 -4.45 -12.54
N LEU A 19 -6.00 -5.51 -11.77
CA LEU A 19 -7.36 -6.01 -11.52
C LEU A 19 -8.23 -4.96 -10.84
N ALA A 20 -7.66 -4.21 -9.88
CA ALA A 20 -8.36 -3.13 -9.21
C ALA A 20 -8.74 -2.02 -10.19
N LYS A 21 -7.81 -1.54 -11.03
CA LYS A 21 -8.13 -0.52 -12.04
C LYS A 21 -9.27 -1.00 -12.96
N CYS A 22 -9.22 -2.24 -13.43
CA CYS A 22 -10.28 -2.81 -14.27
C CYS A 22 -11.64 -2.88 -13.54
N GLY A 23 -11.66 -3.28 -12.26
CA GLY A 23 -12.88 -3.34 -11.46
C GLY A 23 -13.47 -1.97 -11.09
N LEU A 24 -12.61 -0.95 -10.96
CA LEU A 24 -12.99 0.41 -10.57
C LEU A 24 -13.56 1.26 -11.72
N GLN A 25 -13.43 0.82 -12.97
CA GLN A 25 -13.91 1.58 -14.14
C GLN A 25 -15.43 1.78 -14.16
N LYS A 26 -16.20 0.88 -13.54
CA LYS A 26 -17.67 0.88 -13.63
C LYS A 26 -18.38 1.04 -12.29
N VAL A 27 -17.64 1.15 -11.19
CA VAL A 27 -18.17 1.14 -9.82
C VAL A 27 -17.40 2.16 -8.97
N ASP A 28 -18.06 2.79 -7.99
CA ASP A 28 -17.38 3.67 -7.04
C ASP A 28 -16.25 2.95 -6.29
N SER A 29 -15.14 3.65 -6.07
CA SER A 29 -13.95 3.08 -5.45
C SER A 29 -14.17 2.59 -4.03
N THR A 30 -15.06 3.23 -3.29
CA THR A 30 -15.40 2.85 -1.91
C THR A 30 -16.11 1.50 -1.89
N VAL A 31 -17.09 1.32 -2.79
CA VAL A 31 -17.87 0.08 -2.90
C VAL A 31 -16.99 -1.08 -3.38
N ALA A 32 -16.16 -0.84 -4.40
CA ALA A 32 -15.21 -1.85 -4.89
C ALA A 32 -14.20 -2.25 -3.80
N THR A 33 -13.72 -1.29 -3.01
CA THR A 33 -12.80 -1.56 -1.89
C THR A 33 -13.48 -2.37 -0.79
N ALA A 34 -14.73 -2.04 -0.44
CA ALA A 34 -15.51 -2.79 0.56
C ALA A 34 -15.76 -4.25 0.12
N TYR A 35 -16.08 -4.48 -1.15
CA TYR A 35 -16.23 -5.84 -1.66
C TYR A 35 -14.89 -6.60 -1.60
N ARG A 36 -13.80 -5.94 -1.99
CA ARG A 36 -12.44 -6.52 -1.93
C ARG A 36 -12.05 -6.89 -0.49
N THR A 37 -12.37 -6.06 0.50
CA THR A 37 -12.04 -6.36 1.91
C THR A 37 -12.85 -7.54 2.45
N ILE A 38 -14.12 -7.69 2.04
CA ILE A 38 -14.93 -8.87 2.41
C ILE A 38 -14.30 -10.16 1.84
N VAL A 39 -13.90 -10.16 0.56
CA VAL A 39 -13.25 -11.31 -0.06
C VAL A 39 -11.93 -11.63 0.64
N ALA A 40 -11.12 -10.61 0.95
CA ALA A 40 -9.86 -10.77 1.68
C ALA A 40 -10.08 -11.31 3.11
N LEU A 41 -11.12 -10.85 3.81
CA LEU A 41 -11.49 -11.31 5.14
C LEU A 41 -11.84 -12.81 5.13
N ILE A 42 -12.72 -13.22 4.21
CA ILE A 42 -13.11 -14.64 4.08
C ILE A 42 -11.88 -15.50 3.78
N PHE A 43 -11.01 -15.04 2.88
CA PHE A 43 -9.80 -15.76 2.53
C PHE A 43 -8.82 -15.87 3.71
N ALA A 44 -8.61 -14.79 4.46
CA ALA A 44 -7.74 -14.78 5.64
C ALA A 44 -8.25 -15.74 6.73
N TRP A 45 -9.55 -15.71 7.03
CA TRP A 45 -10.15 -16.63 8.01
C TRP A 45 -10.12 -18.09 7.56
N ALA A 46 -10.28 -18.36 6.26
CA ALA A 46 -10.13 -19.70 5.71
C ALA A 46 -8.72 -20.27 5.98
N ILE A 47 -7.68 -19.44 5.82
CA ILE A 47 -6.29 -19.83 6.13
C ILE A 47 -6.09 -20.07 7.63
N VAL A 48 -6.63 -19.19 8.49
CA VAL A 48 -6.54 -19.36 9.96
C VAL A 48 -7.20 -20.67 10.41
N MET A 49 -8.37 -20.99 9.84
CA MET A 49 -9.06 -22.24 10.12
C MET A 49 -8.27 -23.46 9.60
N ALA A 50 -7.76 -23.40 8.37
CA ALA A 50 -6.96 -24.48 7.78
C ALA A 50 -5.64 -24.70 8.52
N GLY A 51 -5.02 -23.64 9.05
CA GLY A 51 -3.77 -23.69 9.82
C GLY A 51 -3.95 -24.02 11.30
N GLY A 52 -5.18 -24.06 11.83
CA GLY A 52 -5.45 -24.37 13.23
C GLY A 52 -4.98 -23.32 14.24
N THR A 53 -4.59 -22.12 13.79
CA THR A 53 -4.01 -21.05 14.64
C THR A 53 -5.05 -20.21 15.38
N TYR A 54 -6.34 -20.52 15.24
CA TYR A 54 -7.45 -19.81 15.91
C TYR A 54 -7.32 -19.78 17.45
N VAL A 55 -6.62 -20.74 18.05
CA VAL A 55 -6.38 -20.82 19.51
C VAL A 55 -5.54 -19.62 20.01
N GLN A 56 -4.70 -19.03 19.16
CA GLN A 56 -3.85 -17.89 19.52
C GLN A 56 -4.62 -16.58 19.75
N ILE A 57 -5.90 -16.51 19.34
CA ILE A 57 -6.76 -15.34 19.56
C ILE A 57 -6.90 -15.05 21.07
N GLY A 58 -6.98 -16.10 21.90
CA GLY A 58 -7.11 -15.97 23.35
C GLY A 58 -5.83 -15.50 24.06
N SER A 59 -4.67 -15.54 23.40
CA SER A 59 -3.39 -15.10 23.96
C SER A 59 -2.99 -13.67 23.56
N ILE A 60 -3.83 -12.96 22.79
CA ILE A 60 -3.53 -11.60 22.35
C ILE A 60 -3.81 -10.61 23.49
N ASP A 61 -2.76 -9.90 23.91
CA ASP A 61 -2.87 -8.85 24.92
C ASP A 61 -3.72 -7.65 24.46
N SER A 62 -4.33 -6.93 25.40
CA SER A 62 -5.19 -5.77 25.11
C SER A 62 -4.44 -4.64 24.39
N ARG A 63 -3.14 -4.49 24.64
CA ARG A 63 -2.31 -3.50 23.94
C ARG A 63 -2.11 -3.89 22.47
N THR A 64 -1.85 -5.17 22.21
CA THR A 64 -1.71 -5.71 20.84
C THR A 64 -3.00 -5.55 20.05
N TRP A 65 -4.16 -5.78 20.67
CA TRP A 65 -5.47 -5.51 20.06
C TRP A 65 -5.63 -4.05 19.62
N THR A 66 -5.21 -3.11 20.47
CA THR A 66 -5.29 -1.69 20.14
C THR A 66 -4.43 -1.34 18.93
N PHE A 67 -3.19 -1.84 18.88
CA PHE A 67 -2.30 -1.64 17.72
C PHE A 67 -2.84 -2.30 16.44
N LEU A 68 -3.40 -3.52 16.54
CA LEU A 68 -4.00 -4.22 15.40
C LEU A 68 -5.21 -3.45 14.84
N ILE A 69 -6.08 -2.92 15.70
CA ILE A 69 -7.23 -2.11 15.27
C ILE A 69 -6.74 -0.83 14.61
N LEU A 70 -5.79 -0.13 15.21
CA LEU A 70 -5.26 1.13 14.69
C LEU A 70 -4.56 0.93 13.34
N SER A 71 -3.76 -0.13 13.21
CA SER A 71 -3.10 -0.54 11.96
C SER A 71 -4.12 -0.94 10.89
N GLY A 72 -5.17 -1.67 11.26
CA GLY A 72 -6.28 -2.03 10.36
C GLY A 72 -7.02 -0.79 9.82
N LEU A 73 -7.30 0.19 10.69
CA LEU A 73 -7.91 1.46 10.29
C LEU A 73 -6.99 2.27 9.37
N ALA A 74 -5.70 2.35 9.68
CA ALA A 74 -4.71 3.02 8.83
C ALA A 74 -4.58 2.34 7.46
N THR A 75 -4.61 1.01 7.41
CA THR A 75 -4.60 0.23 6.16
C THR A 75 -5.85 0.50 5.33
N GLY A 76 -7.03 0.49 5.97
CA GLY A 76 -8.30 0.82 5.32
C GLY A 76 -8.32 2.23 4.75
N ALA A 77 -7.83 3.22 5.51
CA ALA A 77 -7.71 4.60 5.05
C ALA A 77 -6.74 4.71 3.85
N SER A 78 -5.58 4.03 3.93
CA SER A 78 -4.61 3.99 2.82
C SER A 78 -5.26 3.44 1.54
N TRP A 79 -5.99 2.32 1.63
CA TRP A 79 -6.63 1.71 0.48
C TRP A 79 -7.72 2.58 -0.13
N LEU A 80 -8.54 3.25 0.70
CA LEU A 80 -9.55 4.18 0.19
C LEU A 80 -8.91 5.31 -0.61
N CYS A 81 -7.82 5.90 -0.10
CA CYS A 81 -7.06 6.92 -0.83
C CYS A 81 -6.41 6.33 -2.10
N TYR A 82 -5.78 5.16 -2.02
CA TYR A 82 -5.13 4.50 -3.15
C TYR A 82 -6.09 4.18 -4.28
N PHE A 83 -7.21 3.52 -3.97
CA PHE A 83 -8.19 3.12 -4.97
C PHE A 83 -8.95 4.32 -5.53
N LYS A 84 -9.15 5.38 -4.73
CA LYS A 84 -9.66 6.65 -5.26
C LYS A 84 -8.67 7.27 -6.25
N ALA A 85 -7.38 7.33 -5.91
CA ALA A 85 -6.33 7.80 -6.81
C ALA A 85 -6.24 6.96 -8.08
N LEU A 86 -6.32 5.62 -7.96
CA LEU A 86 -6.36 4.72 -9.11
C LEU A 86 -7.61 4.91 -9.96
N GLN A 87 -8.76 5.28 -9.38
CA GLN A 87 -9.98 5.50 -10.14
C GLN A 87 -9.80 6.71 -11.08
N ILE A 88 -9.35 7.84 -10.54
CA ILE A 88 -9.22 9.11 -11.27
C ILE A 88 -7.88 9.30 -12.00
N GLY A 89 -6.84 8.55 -11.62
CA GLY A 89 -5.48 8.67 -12.13
C GLY A 89 -5.03 7.48 -12.99
N ASN A 90 -3.93 7.66 -13.74
CA ASN A 90 -3.32 6.58 -14.53
C ASN A 90 -2.54 5.64 -13.61
N VAL A 91 -2.70 4.32 -13.81
CA VAL A 91 -1.98 3.27 -13.06
C VAL A 91 -0.47 3.49 -13.12
N ASN A 92 0.05 3.89 -14.29
CA ASN A 92 1.48 4.12 -14.51
C ASN A 92 2.07 5.25 -13.65
N LYS A 93 1.23 6.11 -13.06
CA LYS A 93 1.67 7.17 -12.13
C LYS A 93 1.30 6.91 -10.69
N VAL A 94 0.07 6.46 -10.45
CA VAL A 94 -0.44 6.20 -9.09
C VAL A 94 0.33 5.06 -8.44
N VAL A 95 0.68 4.01 -9.19
CA VAL A 95 1.45 2.87 -8.66
C VAL A 95 2.86 3.29 -8.24
N PRO A 96 3.68 3.99 -9.07
CA PRO A 96 4.96 4.50 -8.61
C PRO A 96 4.85 5.40 -7.37
N VAL A 97 3.89 6.33 -7.34
CA VAL A 97 3.69 7.20 -6.17
C VAL A 97 3.35 6.38 -4.91
N ASP A 98 2.48 5.37 -5.00
CA ASP A 98 2.22 4.43 -3.90
C ASP A 98 3.49 3.68 -3.48
N LYS A 99 4.31 3.21 -4.42
CA LYS A 99 5.56 2.49 -4.10
C LYS A 99 6.64 3.38 -3.50
N SER A 100 6.58 4.70 -3.70
CA SER A 100 7.41 5.64 -2.95
C SER A 100 7.21 5.57 -1.43
N SER A 101 6.08 5.00 -0.95
CA SER A 101 5.86 4.69 0.46
C SER A 101 6.97 3.84 1.08
N THR A 102 7.67 3.03 0.29
CA THR A 102 8.82 2.25 0.77
C THR A 102 9.94 3.16 1.24
N VAL A 103 10.21 4.25 0.51
CA VAL A 103 11.22 5.25 0.90
C VAL A 103 10.79 6.01 2.14
N LEU A 104 9.50 6.38 2.23
CA LEU A 104 8.93 6.99 3.42
C LEU A 104 8.98 6.07 4.63
N GLY A 105 8.73 4.76 4.44
CA GLY A 105 8.81 3.76 5.49
C GLY A 105 10.23 3.63 6.04
N ILE A 106 11.23 3.59 5.16
CA ILE A 106 12.64 3.60 5.57
C ILE A 106 12.98 4.87 6.36
N LEU A 107 12.55 6.05 5.88
CA LEU A 107 12.78 7.32 6.58
C LEU A 107 12.12 7.35 7.96
N LEU A 108 10.87 6.93 8.06
CA LEU A 108 10.14 6.89 9.32
C LEU A 108 10.74 5.84 10.27
N ALA A 109 11.27 4.71 9.79
CA ALA A 109 11.97 3.73 10.62
C ALA A 109 13.26 4.33 11.22
N VAL A 110 14.03 5.09 10.44
CA VAL A 110 15.22 5.79 10.95
C VAL A 110 14.84 6.84 12.00
N VAL A 111 13.78 7.62 11.75
CA VAL A 111 13.38 8.74 12.63
C VAL A 111 12.65 8.27 13.90
N LEU A 112 11.72 7.32 13.77
CA LEU A 112 10.85 6.88 14.88
C LEU A 112 11.43 5.70 15.66
N LEU A 113 12.06 4.73 14.98
CA LEU A 113 12.63 3.54 15.63
C LEU A 113 14.13 3.72 15.93
N GLY A 114 14.78 4.75 15.36
CA GLY A 114 16.21 4.99 15.55
C GLY A 114 17.09 3.97 14.81
N GLU A 115 16.55 3.28 13.80
CA GLU A 115 17.32 2.30 13.04
C GLU A 115 18.46 2.97 12.26
N SER A 116 19.66 2.41 12.34
CA SER A 116 20.82 2.93 11.64
C SER A 116 20.80 2.52 10.17
N LEU A 117 20.63 3.50 9.28
CA LEU A 117 20.69 3.28 7.84
C LEU A 117 22.15 3.15 7.37
N THR A 118 22.49 2.02 6.76
CA THR A 118 23.83 1.82 6.18
C THR A 118 23.98 2.63 4.88
N VAL A 119 25.20 3.03 4.53
CA VAL A 119 25.49 3.77 3.29
C VAL A 119 24.94 3.07 2.02
N PRO A 120 25.07 1.73 1.86
CA PRO A 120 24.44 1.02 0.74
C PRO A 120 22.90 1.06 0.80
N GLY A 121 22.31 0.99 2.00
CA GLY A 121 20.86 1.11 2.20
C GLY A 121 20.33 2.49 1.80
N ALA A 122 21.06 3.55 2.16
CA ALA A 122 20.75 4.92 1.74
C ALA A 122 20.82 5.08 0.22
N ALA A 123 21.86 4.55 -0.42
CA ALA A 123 22.00 4.57 -1.87
C ALA A 123 20.85 3.82 -2.57
N GLY A 124 20.44 2.67 -2.04
CA GLY A 124 19.29 1.92 -2.53
C GLY A 124 17.97 2.70 -2.41
N ALA A 125 17.72 3.36 -1.28
CA ALA A 125 16.54 4.19 -1.08
C ALA A 125 16.49 5.37 -2.09
N ILE A 126 17.63 6.03 -2.34
CA ILE A 126 17.74 7.09 -3.34
C ILE A 126 17.48 6.53 -4.75
N LEU A 127 18.02 5.36 -5.08
CA LEU A 127 17.78 4.70 -6.37
C LEU A 127 16.29 4.37 -6.59
N ILE A 128 15.60 3.88 -5.55
CA ILE A 128 14.15 3.65 -5.61
C ILE A 128 13.41 4.96 -5.84
N LEU A 129 13.77 6.02 -5.12
CA LEU A 129 13.16 7.34 -5.27
C LEU A 129 13.35 7.90 -6.68
N VAL A 130 14.58 7.86 -7.21
CA VAL A 130 14.90 8.33 -8.56
C VAL A 130 14.20 7.48 -9.62
N GLY A 131 14.23 6.15 -9.50
CA GLY A 131 13.52 5.25 -10.41
C GLY A 131 12.01 5.49 -10.42
N THR A 132 11.43 5.75 -9.25
CA THR A 132 10.01 6.09 -9.09
C THR A 132 9.67 7.42 -9.78
N MET A 133 10.52 8.44 -9.63
CA MET A 133 10.34 9.74 -10.30
C MET A 133 10.48 9.63 -11.82
N LEU A 134 11.42 8.81 -12.32
CA LEU A 134 11.60 8.57 -13.75
C LEU A 134 10.41 7.86 -14.41
N MET A 135 9.71 6.99 -13.67
CA MET A 135 8.49 6.35 -14.17
C MET A 135 7.32 7.33 -14.35
N ILE A 136 7.38 8.52 -13.73
CA ILE A 136 6.37 9.56 -13.88
C ILE A 136 6.76 10.43 -15.08
N GLU A 137 6.46 9.97 -16.30
CA GLU A 137 6.73 10.75 -17.52
C GLU A 137 5.84 12.00 -17.62
N ARG A 138 6.44 13.11 -18.10
CA ARG A 138 5.75 14.40 -18.30
C ARG A 138 4.68 14.36 -19.39
N LYS A 139 4.82 13.49 -20.40
CA LYS A 139 3.90 13.45 -21.55
C LYS A 139 2.50 12.98 -21.15
N ASP A 140 2.43 12.06 -20.20
CA ASP A 140 1.17 11.60 -19.61
C ASP A 140 0.50 12.67 -18.71
N VAL A 141 1.21 13.76 -18.36
CA VAL A 141 0.67 14.87 -17.53
C VAL A 141 -0.18 15.82 -18.37
N GLU A 142 0.17 16.02 -19.64
CA GLU A 142 -0.60 16.86 -20.56
C GLU A 142 -1.95 16.22 -20.96
N GLU A 143 -2.03 14.88 -21.07
CA GLU A 143 -3.31 14.18 -21.29
C GLU A 143 -4.27 14.22 -20.09
N MET A 144 -3.82 14.71 -18.92
CA MET A 144 -4.59 14.72 -17.67
C MET A 144 -5.09 16.11 -17.26
N ASP A 145 -4.85 17.16 -18.03
CA ASP A 145 -5.24 18.55 -17.69
C ASP A 145 -6.77 18.82 -17.74
N ASP A 146 -7.60 17.77 -17.81
CA ASP A 146 -9.05 17.85 -17.60
C ASP A 146 -9.50 17.33 -16.22
N GLY A 147 -8.59 16.76 -15.41
CA GLY A 147 -8.90 16.17 -14.09
C GLY A 147 -7.92 16.66 -13.03
N GLY A 148 -8.26 17.78 -12.38
CA GLY A 148 -7.39 18.52 -11.46
C GLY A 148 -6.62 17.67 -10.43
N SER A 149 -5.50 18.23 -9.96
CA SER A 149 -4.43 17.71 -9.08
C SER A 149 -4.82 16.88 -7.82
N SER A 150 -6.11 16.64 -7.57
CA SER A 150 -6.67 15.88 -6.45
C SER A 150 -6.14 14.44 -6.37
N TRP A 151 -5.83 13.79 -7.50
CA TRP A 151 -5.31 12.41 -7.50
C TRP A 151 -3.94 12.28 -6.83
N LEU A 152 -3.08 13.29 -6.95
CA LEU A 152 -1.77 13.32 -6.31
C LEU A 152 -1.91 13.36 -4.79
N LEU A 153 -2.85 14.15 -4.27
CA LEU A 153 -3.13 14.23 -2.84
C LEU A 153 -3.56 12.87 -2.27
N PHE A 154 -4.43 12.15 -2.99
CA PHE A 154 -4.86 10.82 -2.59
C PHE A 154 -3.72 9.79 -2.68
N ALA A 155 -2.88 9.84 -3.72
CA ALA A 155 -1.76 8.92 -3.86
C ALA A 155 -0.69 9.16 -2.78
N ILE A 156 -0.35 10.42 -2.48
CA ILE A 156 0.58 10.79 -1.40
C ILE A 156 0.00 10.39 -0.04
N GLY A 157 -1.28 10.68 0.21
CA GLY A 157 -1.96 10.29 1.45
C GLY A 157 -1.91 8.78 1.67
N SER A 158 -2.21 8.00 0.63
CA SER A 158 -2.08 6.53 0.68
C SER A 158 -0.66 6.09 1.01
N ALA A 159 0.35 6.67 0.36
CA ALA A 159 1.75 6.32 0.57
C ALA A 159 2.21 6.61 2.02
N VAL A 160 1.76 7.71 2.62
CA VAL A 160 2.04 8.05 4.01
C VAL A 160 1.40 7.04 4.97
N PHE A 161 0.13 6.70 4.78
CA PHE A 161 -0.52 5.68 5.60
C PHE A 161 0.10 4.30 5.43
N ALA A 162 0.49 3.92 4.21
CA ALA A 162 1.17 2.67 3.94
C ALA A 162 2.53 2.59 4.66
N ALA A 163 3.31 3.68 4.62
CA ALA A 163 4.56 3.78 5.35
C ALA A 163 4.36 3.66 6.87
N LEU A 164 3.33 4.29 7.43
CA LEU A 164 2.98 4.16 8.85
C LEU A 164 2.61 2.72 9.22
N THR A 165 1.79 2.05 8.40
CA THR A 165 1.41 0.64 8.64
C THR A 165 2.58 -0.34 8.53
N SER A 166 3.65 0.01 7.81
CA SER A 166 4.84 -0.85 7.71
C SER A 166 5.73 -0.81 8.96
N ILE A 167 5.53 0.17 9.85
CA ILE A 167 6.39 0.43 11.02
C ILE A 167 5.68 0.12 12.34
N LEU A 168 4.36 0.27 12.38
CA LEU A 168 3.48 -0.08 13.51
C LEU A 168 3.24 -1.59 13.60
#